data_AF-A0A661ME04-F1
#
_entry.id   AF-A0A661ME04-F1
#
_cell.length_a   1.000
_cell.length_b   1.000
_cell.length_c   1.000
_cell.angle_alpha   90.00
_cell.angle_beta   90.00
_cell.angle_gamma   90.00
#
_symmetry.space_group_name_H-M   'P 1'
#
loop_
_entity.id
_entity.type
_entity.pdbx_description
1 polymer ?
#
loop_
_entity_poly.entity_id
_entity_poly.type
_entity_poly.pdbx_seq_one_letter_code
_entity_poly.pdbx_strand_id
1 'polypeptide(L)' 'MTSDEIRAVLLSCLTDVAPEIADEEIADDADLRDELDLDSMDILRWVQGIHKALSVEIPEEDYGKIASLEDAIAYVGTRL' A
#
# COMPACT_ATOMS: atom_id res chain seq x y z
N MET A 1 -6.65 5.85 -13.49
CA MET A 1 -5.67 4.76 -13.60
C MET A 1 -6.41 3.43 -13.57
N THR A 2 -5.80 2.36 -14.07
CA THR A 2 -6.30 0.99 -13.93
C THR A 2 -5.84 0.35 -12.62
N SER A 3 -6.52 -0.70 -12.15
CA SER A 3 -6.15 -1.41 -10.92
C SER A 3 -4.71 -1.94 -10.96
N ASP A 4 -4.26 -2.44 -12.12
CA ASP A 4 -2.89 -2.91 -12.32
C ASP A 4 -1.84 -1.80 -12.18
N GLU A 5 -2.13 -0.60 -12.69
CA GLU A 5 -1.24 0.55 -12.55
C GLU A 5 -1.15 1.01 -11.09
N ILE A 6 -2.28 1.04 -10.38
CA ILE A 6 -2.31 1.39 -8.95
C ILE A 6 -1.51 0.34 -8.18
N ARG A 7 -1.75 -0.95 -8.43
CA ARG A 7 -1.02 -2.06 -7.81
C ARG A 7 0.48 -1.91 -7.98
N ALA A 8 0.96 -1.64 -9.20
CA ALA A 8 2.38 -1.46 -9.48
C ALA A 8 2.99 -0.30 -8.67
N VAL A 9 2.28 0.82 -8.53
CA VAL A 9 2.73 1.95 -7.72
C VAL A 9 2.74 1.60 -6.24
N LEU A 10 1.68 0.96 -5.73
CA LEU A 10 1.59 0.54 -4.34
C LEU A 10 2.72 -0.43 -3.97
N LEU A 11 2.99 -1.41 -4.83
CA LEU A 11 4.08 -2.37 -4.65
C LEU A 11 5.44 -1.67 -4.64
N SER A 12 5.67 -0.73 -5.56
CA SER A 12 6.90 0.07 -5.60
C SER A 12 7.10 0.86 -4.31
N CYS A 13 6.05 1.51 -3.80
CA CYS A 13 6.11 2.22 -2.53
C CYS A 13 6.35 1.27 -1.35
N LEU A 14 5.82 0.04 -1.42
CA LEU A 14 5.99 -0.97 -0.39
C LEU A 14 7.45 -1.44 -0.33
N THR A 15 8.05 -1.72 -1.50
CA THR A 15 9.46 -2.11 -1.62
C THR A 15 10.44 -1.02 -1.20
N ASP A 16 10.04 0.25 -1.25
CA ASP A 16 10.85 1.36 -0.72
C ASP A 16 10.92 1.34 0.81
N VAL A 17 9.89 0.81 1.48
CA VAL A 17 9.80 0.71 2.94
C VAL A 17 10.42 -0.60 3.42
N ALA A 18 10.04 -1.70 2.79
CA ALA A 18 10.45 -3.05 3.10
C ALA A 18 10.94 -3.74 1.80
N PRO A 19 12.22 -3.56 1.44
CA PRO A 19 12.81 -4.12 0.23
C PRO A 19 12.80 -5.65 0.16
N GLU A 20 12.69 -6.33 1.30
CA GLU A 20 12.56 -7.78 1.42
C GLU A 20 11.33 -8.32 0.68
N ILE A 21 10.27 -7.51 0.57
CA ILE A 21 9.02 -7.88 -0.07
C ILE A 21 9.15 -7.91 -1.61
N ALA A 22 10.18 -7.28 -2.17
CA ALA A 22 10.36 -7.20 -3.63
C ALA A 22 10.51 -8.57 -4.32
N ASP A 23 10.99 -9.56 -3.57
CA ASP A 23 11.19 -10.93 -4.04
C ASP A 23 10.00 -11.86 -3.69
N GLU A 24 8.95 -11.34 -3.02
CA GLU A 24 7.80 -12.10 -2.58
C GLU A 24 6.61 -11.98 -3.54
N GLU A 25 5.94 -13.11 -3.82
CA GLU A 25 4.63 -13.09 -4.46
C GLU A 25 3.56 -12.74 -3.41
N ILE A 26 3.32 -11.44 -3.25
CA ILE A 26 2.26 -10.95 -2.36
C ILE A 26 0.89 -11.19 -3.02
N ALA A 27 0.00 -11.87 -2.32
CA ALA A 27 -1.40 -11.97 -2.70
C ALA A 27 -2.12 -10.63 -2.50
N ASP A 28 -3.11 -10.32 -3.33
CA ASP A 28 -3.80 -9.03 -3.22
C ASP A 28 -4.63 -8.93 -1.93
N ASP A 29 -5.09 -10.07 -1.39
CA ASP A 29 -5.82 -10.19 -0.13
C ASP A 29 -4.91 -10.39 1.10
N ALA A 30 -3.59 -10.38 0.91
CA ALA A 30 -2.62 -10.52 1.99
C ALA A 30 -2.73 -9.36 2.99
N ASP A 31 -2.74 -9.68 4.28
CA ASP A 31 -2.68 -8.66 5.32
C ASP A 31 -1.26 -8.07 5.39
N LEU A 32 -1.11 -6.79 5.06
CA LEU A 32 0.18 -6.12 4.98
C LEU A 32 0.89 -6.03 6.34
N ARG A 33 0.16 -6.06 7.46
CA ARG A 33 0.76 -5.99 8.80
C ARG A 33 1.20 -7.37 9.27
N ASP A 34 0.33 -8.36 9.10
CA ASP A 34 0.57 -9.69 9.62
C ASP A 34 1.45 -10.55 8.69
N GLU A 35 1.27 -10.45 7.36
CA GLU A 35 2.05 -11.25 6.39
C GLU A 35 3.40 -10.62 6.06
N LEU A 36 3.45 -9.30 5.96
CA LEU A 36 4.67 -8.57 5.57
C LEU A 36 5.41 -7.97 6.76
N ASP A 37 4.99 -8.30 7.98
CA ASP A 37 5.56 -7.85 9.26
C ASP A 37 5.73 -6.31 9.35
N LEU A 38 4.84 -5.56 8.68
CA LEU A 38 4.92 -4.10 8.65
C LEU A 38 4.42 -3.49 9.95
N ASP A 39 5.27 -2.65 10.55
CA ASP A 39 4.90 -1.91 11.75
C ASP A 39 4.12 -0.60 11.43
N SER A 40 3.67 0.10 12.47
CA SER A 40 2.94 1.37 12.32
C SER A 40 3.76 2.46 11.60
N MET A 41 5.09 2.46 11.76
CA MET A 41 5.98 3.42 11.08
C MET A 41 6.14 3.05 9.60
N ASP A 42 6.18 1.77 9.28
CA ASP A 42 6.28 1.29 7.90
C ASP A 42 5.01 1.60 7.11
N ILE A 43 3.83 1.37 7.69
CA ILE A 43 2.55 1.80 7.10
C ILE A 43 2.54 3.32 6.87
N LEU A 44 3.01 4.11 7.84
CA LEU A 44 3.06 5.57 7.71
C LEU A 44 4.03 6.03 6.60
N ARG A 45 5.16 5.33 6.41
CA ARG A 45 6.09 5.62 5.30
C ARG A 45 5.49 5.21 3.96
N TRP A 46 4.83 4.06 3.91
CA TRP A 46 4.17 3.55 2.73
C TRP A 46 3.09 4.52 2.24
N VAL A 47 2.19 4.92 3.13
CA VAL A 47 1.15 5.93 2.87
C VAL A 47 1.74 7.25 2.37
N GLN A 48 2.84 7.72 2.95
CA GLN A 48 3.53 8.91 2.45
C GLN A 48 4.11 8.71 1.04
N GLY A 49 4.59 7.51 0.72
CA GLY A 49 5.03 7.12 -0.62
C GLY A 49 3.87 7.19 -1.62
N ILE A 50 2.73 6.59 -1.27
CA ILE A 50 1.49 6.63 -2.07
C ILE A 50 1.05 8.08 -2.31
N HIS A 51 1.03 8.90 -1.26
CA HIS A 51 0.68 10.31 -1.37
C HIS A 51 1.61 11.06 -2.33
N LYS A 52 2.92 10.82 -2.28
CA LYS A 52 3.87 11.45 -3.21
C LYS A 52 3.70 10.97 -4.64
N ALA A 53 3.41 9.68 -4.85
CA ALA A 53 3.28 9.08 -6.17
C ALA A 53 1.95 9.42 -6.85
N LEU A 54 0.85 9.40 -6.08
CA LEU A 54 -0.51 9.50 -6.60
C LEU A 54 -1.24 10.78 -6.18
N SER A 55 -0.65 11.60 -5.31
CA SER A 55 -1.31 12.78 -4.69
C SER A 55 -2.60 12.43 -3.94
N VAL A 56 -2.73 11.19 -3.47
CA VAL A 56 -3.85 10.71 -2.65
C VAL A 56 -3.51 10.87 -1.18
N GLU A 57 -4.36 11.55 -0.42
CA GLU A 57 -4.21 11.68 1.03
C GLU A 57 -4.92 10.52 1.73
N ILE A 58 -4.19 9.80 2.59
CA ILE A 58 -4.72 8.71 3.41
C ILE A 58 -4.53 9.12 4.88
N PRO A 59 -5.59 9.55 5.58
CA PRO A 59 -5.50 9.89 6.99
C PRO A 59 -5.28 8.62 7.83
N GLU A 60 -4.68 8.78 9.01
CA GLU A 60 -4.41 7.67 9.95
C GLU A 60 -5.68 6.90 10.36
N GLU A 61 -6.82 7.59 10.40
CA GLU A 61 -8.14 6.98 10.67
C GLU A 61 -8.54 5.95 9.61
N ASP A 62 -8.03 6.10 8.39
CA ASP A 62 -8.29 5.22 7.26
C ASP A 62 -7.22 4.12 7.09
N TYR A 63 -6.23 4.03 7.98
CA TYR A 63 -5.21 2.95 7.91
C TYR A 63 -5.85 1.56 8.04
N GLY A 64 -6.95 1.45 8.79
CA GLY A 64 -7.72 0.20 8.87
C GLY A 64 -8.45 -0.17 7.57
N LYS A 65 -8.55 0.75 6.59
CA LYS A 65 -9.15 0.52 5.27
C LYS A 65 -8.12 0.19 4.18
N ILE A 66 -6.84 0.06 4.54
CA ILE A 66 -5.74 -0.31 3.65
C ILE A 66 -4.95 -1.48 4.27
N ALA A 67 -5.66 -2.41 4.89
CA ALA A 67 -5.07 -3.57 5.56
C ALA A 67 -4.46 -4.55 4.55
N SER A 68 -5.02 -4.62 3.35
CA SER A 68 -4.52 -5.43 2.23
C SER A 68 -4.17 -4.59 1.01
N LEU A 69 -3.46 -5.19 0.05
CA LEU A 69 -3.19 -4.58 -1.25
C LEU A 69 -4.47 -4.29 -2.03
N GLU A 70 -5.43 -5.23 -2.03
CA GLU A 70 -6.73 -5.06 -2.67
C GLU A 70 -7.49 -3.87 -2.07
N ASP A 71 -7.54 -3.79 -0.73
CA ASP A 71 -8.18 -2.67 -0.03
C ASP A 71 -7.52 -1.34 -0.38
N ALA A 72 -6.19 -1.30 -0.42
CA ALA A 72 -5.44 -0.11 -0.82
C ALA A 72 -5.70 0.27 -2.29
N ILE A 73 -5.73 -0.70 -3.21
CA ILE A 73 -6.06 -0.45 -4.62
C ILE A 73 -7.48 0.11 -4.74
N ALA A 74 -8.45 -0.48 -4.05
CA ALA A 74 -9.83 -0.01 -4.05
C ALA A 74 -9.93 1.39 -3.44
N TYR A 75 -9.31 1.61 -2.30
CA TYR A 75 -9.30 2.89 -1.59
C TYR A 75 -8.72 4.02 -2.45
N VAL A 76 -7.56 3.79 -3.04
CA VAL A 76 -6.88 4.73 -3.93
C VAL A 76 -7.66 4.92 -5.23
N GLY A 77 -8.20 3.84 -5.80
CA GLY A 77 -9.02 3.87 -7.01
C GLY A 77 -10.29 4.72 -6.85
N THR A 78 -10.84 4.84 -5.65
CA THR A 78 -11.98 5.74 -5.38
C THR A 78 -11.60 7.22 -5.26
N ARG A 79 -10.31 7.54 -5.13
CA ARG A 79 -9.76 8.89 -4.89
C ARG A 79 -8.96 9.46 -6.07
N LEU A 80 -8.63 8.62 -7.04
CA LEU A 80 -8.03 8.98 -8.33
C LEU A 80 -9.08 9.38 -9.37
#